data_AF-A0AAU8LSD1-F1
#
_entry.id   AF-A0AAU8LSD1-F1
#
_cell.length_a   1.000
_cell.length_b   1.000
_cell.length_c   1.000
_cell.angle_alpha   90.00
_cell.angle_beta   90.00
_cell.angle_gamma   90.00
#
_symmetry.space_group_name_H-M   'P 1'
#
loop_
_entity.id
_entity.type
_entity.pdbx_description
1 polymer ?
#
loop_
_entity_poly.entity_id
_entity_poly.type
_entity_poly.pdbx_seq_one_letter_code
_entity_poly.pdbx_strand_id
1 'polypeptide(L)'
;MEDVSKKMGTFVLASACMGLCFTAAPAAAYNVYYGHLHNHSNVSDGTGTPASAYSYARYTAGLDFFSLADHAEQISSTEWTTIKNAANSANSDGNFVALWGFEWSHGTYGHVAVINTTDYCASDESATNTFSELVTWVENNDGLAFFNHPGRQDTGYEFDHFSSSLASDSFVGMELWNKSDDFDDYYYTSGYYSGDSMGHFDEALTRGWYIGASGSGDNHSGTWGTANDFRMGVLASSLTRANILEAIDARRFFSTLDKNIELSFTIDGEEMGSVMDAGTYDLRIEADDANTEDFSKIELYKNGAVEDTWYPNDDNPIITDTITTSDGDYFYIKVTQDDGDEAISSPIFMTGESQGSGSGSISKRIATGDDDVEQYQTGGTMYMNSSDLELVYDGSKGNQYVGLRFTGLNIPQGATITSASIQFTVDETNTGTTNLTIKAEDTDDAAAFTTSSYNVSNRTTTSEYVSWSPASWTSVGAAGADQKTPDLSDVVQEVVDRTGWSSGNDMVFIITGTGERTAESYNGSSSNAALLEITYTE
;
A
#
# COMPACT_ATOMS: atom_id res chain seq x y z
N MET A 1 -46.55 -42.67 50.25
CA MET A 1 -45.38 -41.76 50.26
C MET A 1 -44.49 -42.28 49.15
N GLU A 2 -44.82 -41.88 47.92
CA GLU A 2 -44.14 -40.79 47.17
C GLU A 2 -42.91 -41.37 46.45
N ASP A 3 -42.55 -41.07 45.21
CA ASP A 3 -43.16 -40.36 44.09
C ASP A 3 -42.34 -40.77 42.85
N VAL A 4 -42.93 -40.60 41.67
CA VAL A 4 -42.41 -40.92 40.35
C VAL A 4 -41.66 -39.71 39.77
N SER A 5 -40.44 -39.88 39.23
CA SER A 5 -40.00 -39.26 37.97
C SER A 5 -38.66 -39.89 37.53
N LYS A 6 -38.64 -40.72 36.46
CA LYS A 6 -38.27 -40.40 35.07
C LYS A 6 -36.95 -39.61 34.90
N LYS A 7 -35.90 -40.31 34.46
CA LYS A 7 -34.93 -39.79 33.48
C LYS A 7 -34.85 -40.79 32.32
N MET A 8 -35.42 -40.40 31.18
CA MET A 8 -35.18 -41.02 29.88
C MET A 8 -33.75 -40.68 29.46
N GLY A 9 -32.95 -41.70 29.17
CA GLY A 9 -31.70 -41.54 28.42
C GLY A 9 -32.04 -41.41 26.95
N THR A 10 -31.86 -40.22 26.39
CA THR A 10 -31.90 -40.00 24.95
C THR A 10 -30.54 -40.38 24.39
N PHE A 11 -30.50 -41.48 23.63
CA PHE A 11 -29.42 -41.77 22.70
C PHE A 11 -29.43 -40.69 21.61
N VAL A 12 -28.46 -39.79 21.64
CA VAL A 12 -28.17 -38.93 20.48
C VAL A 12 -27.22 -39.72 19.58
N LEU A 13 -27.67 -39.98 18.35
CA LEU A 13 -26.83 -40.52 17.30
C LEU A 13 -25.62 -39.60 17.12
N ALA A 14 -24.42 -40.17 17.19
CA ALA A 14 -23.23 -39.54 16.64
C ALA A 14 -23.45 -39.38 15.13
N SER A 15 -23.78 -38.15 14.72
CA SER A 15 -23.62 -37.75 13.33
C SER A 15 -22.11 -37.70 13.10
N ALA A 16 -21.59 -38.68 12.37
CA ALA A 16 -20.26 -38.57 11.80
C ALA A 16 -20.32 -37.43 10.76
N CYS A 17 -20.03 -36.20 11.19
CA CYS A 17 -19.52 -35.21 10.27
C CYS A 17 -18.20 -35.78 9.76
N MET A 18 -18.23 -36.26 8.51
CA MET A 18 -17.04 -36.29 7.68
C MET A 18 -16.54 -34.85 7.63
N GLY A 19 -15.62 -34.50 8.54
CA GLY A 19 -14.85 -33.29 8.44
C GLY A 19 -14.12 -33.38 7.11
N LEU A 20 -14.58 -32.61 6.13
CA LEU A 20 -13.72 -32.16 5.06
C LEU A 20 -12.60 -31.42 5.79
N CYS A 21 -11.44 -32.06 5.88
CA CYS A 21 -10.21 -31.38 6.23
C CYS A 21 -9.92 -30.48 5.03
N PHE A 22 -10.51 -29.28 5.05
CA PHE A 22 -10.01 -28.21 4.21
C PHE A 22 -8.64 -27.89 4.79
N THR A 23 -7.60 -28.28 4.08
CA THR A 23 -6.28 -27.70 4.31
C THR A 23 -6.42 -26.24 3.95
N ALA A 24 -6.36 -25.34 4.95
CA ALA A 24 -6.22 -23.92 4.71
C ALA A 24 -5.15 -23.71 3.62
N ALA A 25 -5.40 -22.78 2.69
CA ALA A 25 -4.38 -22.38 1.74
C ALA A 25 -3.13 -21.95 2.52
N PRO A 26 -1.91 -22.32 2.08
CA PRO A 26 -0.70 -21.79 2.71
C PRO A 26 -0.77 -20.26 2.66
N ALA A 27 -0.26 -19.59 3.71
CA ALA A 27 -0.05 -18.16 3.68
C ALA A 27 0.67 -17.76 2.38
N ALA A 28 0.34 -16.58 1.84
CA ALA A 28 1.10 -16.03 0.72
C ALA A 28 2.59 -16.08 1.07
N ALA A 29 3.41 -16.68 0.20
CA ALA A 29 4.82 -16.96 0.50
C ALA A 29 5.66 -15.67 0.46
N TYR A 30 5.56 -14.86 1.51
CA TYR A 30 6.42 -13.70 1.75
C TYR A 30 7.66 -14.11 2.54
N ASN A 31 8.73 -13.34 2.39
CA ASN A 31 9.90 -13.40 3.27
C ASN A 31 9.80 -12.25 4.27
N VAL A 32 10.30 -12.46 5.48
CA VAL A 32 10.45 -11.41 6.48
C VAL A 32 11.79 -10.69 6.28
N TYR A 33 11.74 -9.37 6.23
CA TYR A 33 12.92 -8.49 6.18
C TYR A 33 12.89 -7.52 7.34
N TYR A 34 14.05 -7.20 7.91
CA TYR A 34 14.15 -6.40 9.14
C TYR A 34 14.82 -5.05 8.90
N GLY A 35 14.25 -4.00 9.45
CA GLY A 35 14.77 -2.65 9.22
C GLY A 35 14.17 -1.58 10.12
N HIS A 36 14.62 -0.33 9.90
CA HIS A 36 14.18 0.88 10.61
C HIS A 36 13.87 2.00 9.60
N LEU A 37 12.80 2.77 9.80
CA LEU A 37 12.32 3.79 8.84
C LEU A 37 12.47 5.25 9.30
N HIS A 38 12.80 5.47 10.56
CA HIS A 38 12.91 6.78 11.19
C HIS A 38 14.22 6.84 11.97
N ASN A 39 15.19 7.58 11.40
CA ASN A 39 16.55 7.74 11.91
C ASN A 39 17.18 9.03 11.40
N HIS A 40 18.15 9.56 12.13
CA HIS A 40 18.74 10.87 11.87
C HIS A 40 20.23 10.78 11.54
N SER A 41 20.71 11.78 10.83
CA SER A 41 22.12 11.94 10.47
C SER A 41 22.58 13.38 10.74
N ASN A 42 23.83 13.70 10.40
CA ASN A 42 24.42 15.01 10.68
C ASN A 42 23.90 16.16 9.82
N VAL A 43 22.91 15.91 8.95
CA VAL A 43 22.26 16.97 8.18
C VAL A 43 21.11 17.62 8.96
N SER A 44 20.57 16.93 9.97
CA SER A 44 19.76 17.53 11.03
C SER A 44 20.56 17.54 12.35
N ASP A 45 20.08 16.86 13.39
CA ASP A 45 20.67 16.83 14.73
C ASP A 45 21.25 15.46 15.14
N GLY A 46 21.28 14.51 14.21
CA GLY A 46 21.99 13.25 14.33
C GLY A 46 23.51 13.38 14.18
N THR A 47 24.19 12.23 14.19
CA THR A 47 25.64 12.14 14.00
C THR A 47 25.98 11.35 12.74
N GLY A 48 27.19 11.54 12.21
CA GLY A 48 27.65 10.85 10.99
C GLY A 48 26.92 11.28 9.71
N THR A 49 27.52 11.02 8.55
CA THR A 49 26.93 11.43 7.27
C THR A 49 25.81 10.47 6.83
N PRO A 50 24.87 10.90 5.97
CA PRO A 50 23.88 10.01 5.38
C PRO A 50 24.48 8.72 4.79
N ALA A 51 25.58 8.83 4.05
CA ALA A 51 26.28 7.67 3.48
C ALA A 51 26.84 6.72 4.56
N SER A 52 27.33 7.26 5.69
CA SER A 52 27.80 6.44 6.81
C SER A 52 26.65 5.74 7.53
N ALA A 53 25.46 6.36 7.60
CA ALA A 53 24.28 5.75 8.19
C ALA A 53 23.83 4.52 7.43
N TYR A 54 23.60 4.64 6.10
CA TYR A 54 23.25 3.47 5.27
C TYR A 54 24.35 2.40 5.28
N SER A 55 25.63 2.80 5.24
CA SER A 55 26.74 1.85 5.33
C SER A 55 26.75 1.11 6.67
N TYR A 56 26.46 1.79 7.77
CA TYR A 56 26.44 1.20 9.10
C TYR A 56 25.25 0.24 9.25
N ALA A 57 24.05 0.70 8.88
CA ALA A 57 22.84 -0.11 8.90
C ALA A 57 23.02 -1.43 8.10
N ARG A 58 23.58 -1.34 6.89
CA ARG A 58 23.83 -2.51 6.05
C ARG A 58 24.93 -3.43 6.59
N TYR A 59 26.12 -2.91 6.85
CA TYR A 59 27.31 -3.75 7.06
C TYR A 59 27.63 -4.02 8.53
N THR A 60 27.14 -3.18 9.45
CA THR A 60 27.38 -3.34 10.89
C THR A 60 26.14 -3.89 11.58
N ALA A 61 24.96 -3.31 11.32
CA ALA A 61 23.73 -3.76 11.96
C ALA A 61 23.13 -5.00 11.27
N GLY A 62 23.40 -5.19 9.97
CA GLY A 62 22.84 -6.28 9.19
C GLY A 62 21.34 -6.14 8.94
N LEU A 63 20.84 -4.89 8.85
CA LEU A 63 19.46 -4.64 8.46
C LEU A 63 19.27 -4.95 6.97
N ASP A 64 18.09 -5.46 6.62
CA ASP A 64 17.67 -5.69 5.24
C ASP A 64 17.21 -4.39 4.57
N PHE A 65 16.53 -3.51 5.32
CA PHE A 65 16.13 -2.20 4.86
C PHE A 65 16.41 -1.09 5.89
N PHE A 66 16.57 0.13 5.41
CA PHE A 66 16.81 1.29 6.26
C PHE A 66 16.40 2.59 5.56
N SER A 67 15.83 3.52 6.34
CA SER A 67 15.58 4.89 5.91
C SER A 67 16.15 5.90 6.90
N LEU A 68 16.70 6.99 6.36
CA LEU A 68 16.83 8.25 7.10
C LEU A 68 15.52 9.02 7.00
N ALA A 69 15.21 9.75 8.06
CA ALA A 69 14.10 10.69 8.19
C ALA A 69 14.56 11.89 9.01
N ASP A 70 15.65 12.54 8.56
CA ASP A 70 16.17 13.76 9.18
C ASP A 70 15.07 14.84 9.31
N HIS A 71 15.09 15.62 10.40
CA HIS A 71 14.11 16.68 10.65
C HIS A 71 14.00 17.67 9.47
N ALA A 72 12.82 17.75 8.86
CA ALA A 72 12.55 18.59 7.68
C ALA A 72 12.82 20.08 7.94
N GLU A 73 12.55 20.53 9.16
CA GLU A 73 12.70 21.92 9.62
C GLU A 73 14.18 22.33 9.75
N GLN A 74 15.10 21.37 9.70
CA GLN A 74 16.53 21.59 9.91
C GLN A 74 17.36 21.42 8.63
N ILE A 75 16.78 20.89 7.55
CA ILE A 75 17.49 20.57 6.32
C ILE A 75 17.19 21.55 5.18
N SER A 76 18.20 21.83 4.38
CA SER A 76 18.05 22.52 3.10
C SER A 76 17.72 21.56 1.95
N SER A 77 17.25 22.07 0.82
CA SER A 77 17.02 21.27 -0.40
C SER A 77 18.29 20.56 -0.92
N THR A 78 19.47 21.10 -0.60
CA THR A 78 20.76 20.46 -0.90
C THR A 78 21.02 19.27 0.01
N GLU A 79 20.67 19.37 1.28
CA GLU A 79 20.76 18.28 2.26
C GLU A 79 19.72 17.18 1.97
N TRP A 80 18.48 17.55 1.64
CA TRP A 80 17.47 16.62 1.11
C TRP A 80 17.99 15.82 -0.09
N THR A 81 18.59 16.51 -1.06
CA THR A 81 19.22 15.86 -2.22
C THR A 81 20.39 14.95 -1.79
N THR A 82 21.12 15.31 -0.74
CA THR A 82 22.22 14.50 -0.19
C THR A 82 21.70 13.20 0.44
N ILE A 83 20.61 13.25 1.20
CA ILE A 83 19.93 12.07 1.77
C ILE A 83 19.49 11.13 0.65
N LYS A 84 18.75 11.65 -0.34
CA LYS A 84 18.27 10.87 -1.50
C LYS A 84 19.41 10.21 -2.29
N ASN A 85 20.47 10.96 -2.57
CA ASN A 85 21.62 10.43 -3.29
C ASN A 85 22.36 9.36 -2.50
N ALA A 86 22.46 9.50 -1.18
CA ALA A 86 23.06 8.50 -0.31
C ALA A 86 22.23 7.20 -0.31
N ALA A 87 20.91 7.30 -0.18
CA ALA A 87 20.00 6.16 -0.26
C ALA A 87 20.13 5.44 -1.62
N ASN A 88 20.04 6.19 -2.73
CA ASN A 88 20.19 5.63 -4.07
C ASN A 88 21.54 4.97 -4.32
N SER A 89 22.62 5.50 -3.74
CA SER A 89 23.95 4.90 -3.86
C SER A 89 24.11 3.64 -3.01
N ALA A 90 23.41 3.55 -1.88
CA ALA A 90 23.50 2.42 -0.96
C ALA A 90 22.59 1.24 -1.35
N ASN A 91 21.49 1.51 -2.07
CA ASN A 91 20.51 0.52 -2.47
C ASN A 91 21.13 -0.57 -3.35
N SER A 92 20.76 -1.80 -3.07
CA SER A 92 21.23 -2.98 -3.77
C SER A 92 20.17 -4.06 -3.65
N ASP A 93 19.23 -4.07 -4.58
CA ASP A 93 18.18 -5.08 -4.65
C ASP A 93 18.75 -6.51 -4.50
N GLY A 94 18.01 -7.34 -3.77
CA GLY A 94 18.41 -8.66 -3.31
C GLY A 94 19.43 -8.69 -2.16
N ASN A 95 19.89 -7.53 -1.66
CA ASN A 95 20.93 -7.47 -0.63
C ASN A 95 20.72 -6.40 0.45
N PHE A 96 20.21 -5.21 0.10
CA PHE A 96 19.93 -4.12 1.03
C PHE A 96 19.03 -3.07 0.35
N VAL A 97 17.89 -2.79 0.96
CA VAL A 97 16.97 -1.76 0.48
C VAL A 97 17.21 -0.46 1.25
N ALA A 98 17.73 0.53 0.55
CA ALA A 98 17.90 1.87 1.10
C ALA A 98 16.74 2.76 0.64
N LEU A 99 15.97 3.23 1.60
CA LEU A 99 14.87 4.18 1.42
C LEU A 99 15.33 5.58 1.85
N TRP A 100 14.51 6.59 1.60
CA TRP A 100 14.74 7.94 2.09
C TRP A 100 13.41 8.56 2.53
N GLY A 101 13.51 9.50 3.45
CA GLY A 101 12.38 10.25 3.97
C GLY A 101 12.85 11.44 4.79
N PHE A 102 11.88 12.09 5.44
CA PHE A 102 12.07 13.20 6.36
C PHE A 102 11.14 13.03 7.57
N GLU A 103 11.50 13.60 8.72
CA GLU A 103 10.58 13.77 9.85
C GLU A 103 9.98 15.17 9.79
N TRP A 104 8.67 15.25 9.57
CA TRP A 104 7.90 16.47 9.78
C TRP A 104 7.70 16.66 11.29
N SER A 105 8.20 17.76 11.86
CA SER A 105 8.39 17.85 13.32
C SER A 105 7.62 19.02 13.93
N HIS A 106 6.35 18.81 14.24
CA HIS A 106 5.49 19.87 14.75
C HIS A 106 5.29 19.79 16.27
N GLY A 107 5.64 20.85 16.98
CA GLY A 107 5.51 20.95 18.45
C GLY A 107 4.08 21.03 19.01
N THR A 108 3.06 20.63 18.26
CA THR A 108 1.64 20.65 18.65
C THR A 108 0.87 19.48 18.06
N TYR A 109 1.20 19.10 16.83
CA TYR A 109 0.48 18.10 16.06
C TYR A 109 1.21 16.76 15.99
N GLY A 110 2.35 16.60 16.69
CA GLY A 110 3.16 15.39 16.65
C GLY A 110 4.20 15.40 15.54
N HIS A 111 5.01 14.34 15.47
CA HIS A 111 6.01 14.15 14.43
C HIS A 111 5.71 12.97 13.49
N VAL A 112 5.88 13.16 12.18
CA VAL A 112 5.57 12.14 11.18
C VAL A 112 6.79 11.85 10.34
N ALA A 113 7.23 10.59 10.29
CA ALA A 113 8.20 10.16 9.30
C ALA A 113 7.48 9.92 7.97
N VAL A 114 7.91 10.58 6.91
CA VAL A 114 7.37 10.40 5.55
C VAL A 114 8.48 9.88 4.64
N ILE A 115 8.25 8.74 4.01
CA ILE A 115 9.20 8.08 3.11
C ILE A 115 8.67 8.06 1.68
N ASN A 116 9.55 7.76 0.73
CA ASN A 116 9.24 7.52 -0.68
C ASN A 116 8.72 8.74 -1.48
N THR A 117 8.96 9.96 -1.00
CA THR A 117 8.55 11.17 -1.70
C THR A 117 9.63 11.73 -2.62
N THR A 118 9.21 12.44 -3.68
CA THR A 118 10.15 13.15 -4.55
C THR A 118 10.67 14.45 -3.91
N ASP A 119 9.85 15.12 -3.12
CA ASP A 119 10.18 16.32 -2.36
C ASP A 119 9.96 16.13 -0.85
N TYR A 120 10.23 17.16 -0.05
CA TYR A 120 9.97 17.18 1.39
C TYR A 120 9.17 18.45 1.77
N CYS A 121 8.55 18.44 2.94
CA CYS A 121 7.88 19.61 3.51
C CYS A 121 8.23 19.77 4.99
N ALA A 122 8.29 21.00 5.48
CA ALA A 122 8.57 21.31 6.87
C ALA A 122 7.34 21.87 7.60
N SER A 123 7.28 21.66 8.92
CA SER A 123 6.15 22.05 9.75
C SER A 123 6.06 23.56 10.02
N ASP A 124 7.10 24.33 9.69
CA ASP A 124 7.12 25.79 9.80
C ASP A 124 6.73 26.50 8.49
N GLU A 125 6.43 25.74 7.43
CA GLU A 125 5.90 26.25 6.17
C GLU A 125 4.38 26.39 6.21
N SER A 126 3.86 27.49 5.68
CA SER A 126 2.42 27.78 5.72
C SER A 126 1.54 26.78 4.96
N ALA A 127 2.12 25.95 4.10
CA ALA A 127 1.39 24.95 3.32
C ALA A 127 1.25 23.60 4.04
N THR A 128 1.98 23.41 5.15
CA THR A 128 2.13 22.15 5.88
C THR A 128 2.32 22.39 7.39
N ASN A 129 1.70 23.42 7.96
CA ASN A 129 1.88 23.76 9.39
C ASN A 129 0.77 23.18 10.30
N THR A 130 -0.16 22.43 9.73
CA THR A 130 -1.14 21.65 10.47
C THR A 130 -1.09 20.19 10.08
N PHE A 131 -1.61 19.31 10.93
CA PHE A 131 -1.69 17.88 10.60
C PHE A 131 -2.52 17.63 9.34
N SER A 132 -3.67 18.29 9.18
CA SER A 132 -4.53 18.14 7.98
C SER A 132 -3.83 18.58 6.70
N GLU A 133 -3.00 19.62 6.76
CA GLU A 133 -2.22 20.09 5.61
C GLU A 133 -1.08 19.11 5.28
N LEU A 134 -0.42 18.53 6.29
CA LEU A 134 0.54 17.45 6.07
C LEU A 134 -0.14 16.25 5.39
N VAL A 135 -1.29 15.80 5.88
CA VAL A 135 -2.04 14.69 5.26
C VAL A 135 -2.27 14.96 3.77
N THR A 136 -2.79 16.15 3.45
CA THR A 136 -3.01 16.56 2.05
C THR A 136 -1.71 16.59 1.24
N TRP A 137 -0.60 17.04 1.85
CA TRP A 137 0.69 17.07 1.16
C TRP A 137 1.21 15.68 0.86
N VAL A 138 1.12 14.73 1.82
CA VAL A 138 1.59 13.35 1.63
C VAL A 138 0.81 12.67 0.51
N GLU A 139 -0.52 12.82 0.49
CA GLU A 139 -1.40 12.26 -0.55
C GLU A 139 -1.03 12.78 -1.95
N ASN A 140 -0.72 14.07 -2.08
CA ASN A 140 -0.35 14.67 -3.36
C ASN A 140 1.07 14.33 -3.82
N ASN A 141 1.88 13.67 -2.99
CA ASN A 141 3.28 13.35 -3.26
C ASN A 141 3.58 11.84 -3.21
N ASP A 142 2.53 11.00 -3.20
CA ASP A 142 2.63 9.53 -3.17
C ASP A 142 3.54 9.00 -2.04
N GLY A 143 3.54 9.70 -0.90
CA GLY A 143 4.36 9.35 0.27
C GLY A 143 3.71 8.30 1.16
N LEU A 144 4.55 7.58 1.92
CA LEU A 144 4.10 6.69 2.99
C LEU A 144 4.50 7.28 4.34
N ALA A 145 3.53 7.49 5.22
CA ALA A 145 3.69 8.22 6.46
C ALA A 145 3.50 7.32 7.69
N PHE A 146 4.27 7.61 8.74
CA PHE A 146 4.23 6.91 10.02
C PHE A 146 4.07 7.90 11.17
N PHE A 147 3.17 7.60 12.09
CA PHE A 147 3.06 8.33 13.35
C PHE A 147 4.26 8.01 14.23
N ASN A 148 5.11 9.00 14.48
CA ASN A 148 6.28 8.80 15.33
C ASN A 148 5.92 9.04 16.80
N HIS A 149 6.49 8.22 17.67
CA HIS A 149 6.53 8.37 19.13
C HIS A 149 5.28 9.06 19.76
N PRO A 150 4.06 8.52 19.55
CA PRO A 150 2.82 9.17 19.96
C PRO A 150 2.77 9.47 21.46
N GLY A 151 2.16 10.60 21.82
CA GLY A 151 2.06 11.09 23.20
C GLY A 151 3.22 12.01 23.62
N ARG A 152 4.29 12.14 22.81
CA ARG A 152 5.41 13.04 23.14
C ARG A 152 5.07 14.52 22.89
N GLN A 153 4.10 14.84 22.04
CA GLN A 153 3.66 16.21 21.74
C GLN A 153 2.21 16.50 22.19
N ASP A 154 1.72 15.81 23.22
CA ASP A 154 0.34 15.96 23.71
C ASP A 154 0.09 17.34 24.35
N THR A 155 -0.28 18.28 23.48
CA THR A 155 -0.75 19.62 23.82
C THR A 155 -2.26 19.77 23.59
N GLY A 156 -2.96 18.64 23.45
CA GLY A 156 -4.38 18.56 23.13
C GLY A 156 -4.72 18.46 21.63
N TYR A 157 -3.71 18.40 20.76
CA TYR A 157 -3.85 18.43 19.29
C TYR A 157 -2.90 17.42 18.60
N GLU A 158 -2.24 16.52 19.33
CA GLU A 158 -1.26 15.61 18.73
C GLU A 158 -1.98 14.65 17.76
N PHE A 159 -1.56 14.67 16.49
CA PHE A 159 -2.25 14.08 15.34
C PHE A 159 -3.77 14.33 15.30
N ASP A 160 -4.17 15.48 15.86
CA ASP A 160 -5.53 15.88 16.24
C ASP A 160 -6.42 14.72 16.71
N HIS A 161 -5.76 13.80 17.43
CA HIS A 161 -6.27 12.58 18.03
C HIS A 161 -7.09 11.71 17.08
N PHE A 162 -6.57 11.54 15.87
CA PHE A 162 -7.04 10.56 14.91
C PHE A 162 -8.47 10.80 14.42
N SER A 163 -8.87 12.05 14.21
CA SER A 163 -10.16 12.36 13.56
C SER A 163 -10.35 11.54 12.28
N SER A 164 -11.47 10.83 12.16
CA SER A 164 -11.75 9.99 10.98
C SER A 164 -11.85 10.79 9.67
N SER A 165 -12.10 12.09 9.75
CA SER A 165 -12.09 12.99 8.58
C SER A 165 -10.69 13.26 8.02
N LEU A 166 -9.64 12.86 8.75
CA LEU A 166 -8.24 13.02 8.36
C LEU A 166 -7.59 11.66 8.03
N ALA A 167 -8.31 10.55 8.24
CA ALA A 167 -7.80 9.23 7.93
C ALA A 167 -7.44 9.14 6.44
N SER A 168 -6.25 8.63 6.17
CA SER A 168 -5.65 8.60 4.84
C SER A 168 -4.88 7.30 4.65
N ASP A 169 -5.02 6.68 3.48
CA ASP A 169 -4.34 5.42 3.14
C ASP A 169 -2.83 5.59 3.07
N SER A 170 -2.35 6.82 2.84
CA SER A 170 -0.93 7.18 2.85
C SER A 170 -0.29 7.15 4.24
N PHE A 171 -1.08 7.17 5.32
CA PHE A 171 -0.59 6.92 6.67
C PHE A 171 -0.71 5.44 6.95
N VAL A 172 0.42 4.76 6.99
CA VAL A 172 0.47 3.30 6.93
C VAL A 172 0.85 2.65 8.25
N GLY A 173 1.42 3.37 9.22
CA GLY A 173 1.84 2.76 10.48
C GLY A 173 2.04 3.73 11.65
N MET A 174 2.19 3.16 12.83
CA MET A 174 2.50 3.88 14.07
C MET A 174 3.63 3.18 14.83
N GLU A 175 4.58 3.96 15.32
CA GLU A 175 5.66 3.45 16.16
C GLU A 175 5.13 2.96 17.51
N LEU A 176 5.24 1.65 17.74
CA LEU A 176 4.94 1.01 19.02
C LEU A 176 6.17 0.88 19.92
N TRP A 177 7.35 1.21 19.41
CA TRP A 177 8.59 1.42 20.15
C TRP A 177 9.41 2.50 19.43
N ASN A 178 10.20 3.26 20.18
CA ASN A 178 11.02 4.34 19.61
C ASN A 178 12.32 4.50 20.43
N LYS A 179 13.47 4.67 19.77
CA LYS A 179 14.78 4.64 20.44
C LYS A 179 14.96 3.33 21.20
N SER A 180 15.07 3.41 22.53
CA SER A 180 15.17 2.29 23.47
C SER A 180 13.94 2.16 24.36
N ASP A 181 12.94 3.02 24.14
CA ASP A 181 11.66 3.00 24.84
C ASP A 181 10.79 1.97 24.10
N ASP A 182 10.26 0.99 24.83
CA ASP A 182 9.67 -0.24 24.30
C ASP A 182 8.13 -0.18 24.27
N PHE A 183 7.48 -1.35 24.24
CA PHE A 183 6.02 -1.46 24.25
C PHE A 183 5.39 -0.90 25.54
N ASP A 184 6.09 -0.89 26.69
CA ASP A 184 5.57 -0.26 27.93
C ASP A 184 5.40 1.25 27.76
N ASP A 185 6.26 1.88 26.94
CA ASP A 185 6.25 3.33 26.74
C ASP A 185 5.23 3.77 25.67
N TYR A 186 4.96 2.93 24.66
CA TYR A 186 4.20 3.34 23.47
C TYR A 186 2.95 2.51 23.15
N TYR A 187 2.92 1.24 23.51
CA TYR A 187 1.76 0.37 23.25
C TYR A 187 0.87 0.21 24.48
N TYR A 188 1.44 -0.12 25.65
CA TYR A 188 0.70 -0.30 26.90
C TYR A 188 0.32 0.99 27.63
N THR A 189 0.75 2.14 27.10
CA THR A 189 0.37 3.46 27.61
C THR A 189 -1.10 3.78 27.35
N SER A 190 -1.64 4.76 28.08
CA SER A 190 -2.96 5.31 27.77
C SER A 190 -2.87 6.25 26.58
N GLY A 191 -3.86 6.19 25.70
CA GLY A 191 -4.03 7.14 24.61
C GLY A 191 -4.52 8.51 25.06
N TYR A 192 -5.01 9.28 24.10
CA TYR A 192 -5.42 10.68 24.28
C TYR A 192 -6.79 10.84 24.96
N TYR A 193 -7.61 9.79 24.99
CA TYR A 193 -8.97 9.83 25.53
C TYR A 193 -9.06 9.16 26.90
N SER A 194 -9.60 9.89 27.88
CA SER A 194 -9.75 9.34 29.23
C SER A 194 -10.94 8.37 29.31
N GLY A 195 -10.68 7.14 29.78
CA GLY A 195 -11.73 6.22 30.24
C GLY A 195 -12.21 5.18 29.23
N ASP A 196 -11.53 5.01 28.11
CA ASP A 196 -11.74 3.91 27.15
C ASP A 196 -10.73 2.75 27.31
N SER A 197 -9.66 2.96 28.08
CA SER A 197 -8.59 1.96 28.32
C SER A 197 -7.80 1.59 27.07
N MET A 198 -7.81 2.45 26.04
CA MET A 198 -7.11 2.21 24.77
C MET A 198 -5.76 2.92 24.78
N GLY A 199 -4.75 2.31 24.15
CA GLY A 199 -3.50 2.98 23.78
C GLY A 199 -3.65 3.78 22.49
N HIS A 200 -2.65 4.59 22.14
CA HIS A 200 -2.68 5.41 20.92
C HIS A 200 -2.96 4.61 19.64
N PHE A 201 -2.39 3.40 19.55
CA PHE A 201 -2.58 2.51 18.40
C PHE A 201 -4.05 2.12 18.25
N ASP A 202 -4.66 1.53 19.29
CA ASP A 202 -6.06 1.11 19.24
C ASP A 202 -7.01 2.31 19.08
N GLU A 203 -6.69 3.49 19.66
CA GLU A 203 -7.47 4.71 19.43
C GLU A 203 -7.50 5.12 17.96
N ALA A 204 -6.36 5.07 17.26
CA ALA A 204 -6.29 5.37 15.84
C ALA A 204 -7.13 4.37 15.02
N LEU A 205 -6.96 3.07 15.28
CA LEU A 205 -7.70 2.00 14.60
C LEU A 205 -9.22 2.16 14.77
N THR A 206 -9.68 2.38 16.00
CA THR A 206 -11.11 2.59 16.31
C THR A 206 -11.68 3.88 15.71
N ARG A 207 -10.82 4.81 15.28
CA ARG A 207 -11.22 6.08 14.66
C ARG A 207 -11.02 6.08 13.14
N GLY A 208 -10.89 4.90 12.54
CA GLY A 208 -10.93 4.71 11.08
C GLY A 208 -9.59 4.85 10.38
N TRP A 209 -8.47 4.82 11.12
CA TRP A 209 -7.15 4.75 10.53
C TRP A 209 -6.78 3.29 10.26
N TYR A 210 -6.51 2.98 9.00
CA TYR A 210 -6.02 1.68 8.57
C TYR A 210 -4.49 1.70 8.61
N ILE A 211 -3.94 1.47 9.80
CA ILE A 211 -2.49 1.54 10.06
C ILE A 211 -1.95 0.22 10.63
N GLY A 212 -0.68 -0.02 10.37
CA GLY A 212 0.07 -1.17 10.86
C GLY A 212 0.92 -0.88 12.10
N ALA A 213 1.38 -1.96 12.75
CA ALA A 213 2.25 -1.90 13.92
C ALA A 213 3.71 -1.74 13.48
N SER A 214 4.29 -0.55 13.62
CA SER A 214 5.69 -0.29 13.26
C SER A 214 6.55 0.01 14.50
N GLY A 215 7.82 0.33 14.27
CA GLY A 215 8.73 0.82 15.29
C GLY A 215 10.08 1.17 14.66
N SER A 216 10.79 2.13 15.25
CA SER A 216 12.06 2.57 14.67
C SER A 216 13.00 3.21 15.68
N GLY A 217 14.29 3.22 15.33
CA GLY A 217 15.36 3.63 16.23
C GLY A 217 15.37 5.11 16.62
N ASP A 218 14.76 6.01 15.84
CA ASP A 218 14.86 7.48 16.01
C ASP A 218 16.31 7.88 16.40
N ASN A 219 17.25 7.28 15.66
CA ASN A 219 18.63 7.17 16.11
C ASN A 219 19.40 8.43 15.72
N HIS A 220 19.99 9.08 16.72
CA HIS A 220 20.83 10.26 16.57
C HIS A 220 22.31 9.97 16.86
N SER A 221 22.63 8.79 17.40
CA SER A 221 23.93 8.49 18.03
C SER A 221 24.92 7.75 17.11
N GLY A 222 24.54 7.45 15.87
CA GLY A 222 25.38 6.77 14.91
C GLY A 222 25.48 5.25 15.13
N THR A 223 24.53 4.69 15.89
CA THR A 223 24.38 3.26 16.19
C THR A 223 23.15 2.68 15.49
N TRP A 224 22.93 3.11 14.24
CA TRP A 224 21.76 2.74 13.44
C TRP A 224 21.60 1.22 13.34
N GLY A 225 20.53 0.68 13.92
CA GLY A 225 20.24 -0.77 13.96
C GLY A 225 20.97 -1.59 15.04
N THR A 226 21.80 -0.98 15.89
CA THR A 226 22.58 -1.69 16.94
C THR A 226 22.39 -1.13 18.36
N ALA A 227 21.52 -0.15 18.55
CA ALA A 227 21.22 0.38 19.89
C ALA A 227 20.51 -0.65 20.78
N ASN A 228 19.69 -1.49 20.16
CA ASN A 228 18.94 -2.60 20.75
C ASN A 228 18.61 -3.64 19.66
N ASP A 229 17.90 -4.68 20.06
CA ASP A 229 17.48 -5.75 19.18
C ASP A 229 16.14 -5.47 18.47
N PHE A 230 15.45 -4.39 18.82
CA PHE A 230 14.10 -4.07 18.31
C PHE A 230 14.09 -3.87 16.79
N ARG A 231 13.07 -4.38 16.11
CA ARG A 231 12.90 -4.30 14.65
C ARG A 231 11.47 -3.94 14.24
N MET A 232 11.38 -3.47 13.00
CA MET A 232 10.18 -3.64 12.18
C MET A 232 10.45 -4.78 11.20
N GLY A 233 9.60 -5.80 11.21
CA GLY A 233 9.61 -6.90 10.25
C GLY A 233 8.63 -6.64 9.11
N VAL A 234 9.06 -6.71 7.85
CA VAL A 234 8.24 -6.47 6.65
C VAL A 234 8.12 -7.74 5.84
N LEU A 235 6.89 -8.14 5.50
CA LEU A 235 6.57 -9.32 4.71
C LEU A 235 6.49 -8.96 3.22
N ALA A 236 7.58 -9.21 2.49
CA ALA A 236 7.69 -8.88 1.07
C ALA A 236 8.09 -10.09 0.21
N SER A 237 7.66 -10.08 -1.04
CA SER A 237 7.93 -11.16 -2.00
C SER A 237 9.42 -11.29 -2.35
N SER A 238 10.16 -10.18 -2.32
CA SER A 238 11.62 -10.17 -2.46
C SER A 238 12.24 -8.90 -1.87
N LEU A 239 13.53 -8.93 -1.58
CA LEU A 239 14.28 -7.78 -1.04
C LEU A 239 14.60 -6.75 -2.13
N THR A 240 13.59 -6.14 -2.73
CA THR A 240 13.75 -5.03 -3.69
C THR A 240 13.09 -3.80 -3.12
N ARG A 241 13.55 -2.61 -3.52
CA ARG A 241 12.92 -1.37 -3.08
C ARG A 241 11.42 -1.35 -3.41
N ALA A 242 11.04 -1.83 -4.60
CA ALA A 242 9.66 -1.89 -5.03
C ALA A 242 8.81 -2.80 -4.13
N ASN A 243 9.28 -4.01 -3.83
CA ASN A 243 8.50 -4.94 -3.01
C ASN A 243 8.49 -4.59 -1.51
N ILE A 244 9.54 -3.97 -0.98
CA ILE A 244 9.52 -3.45 0.40
C ILE A 244 8.52 -2.30 0.52
N LEU A 245 8.52 -1.35 -0.44
CA LEU A 245 7.56 -0.25 -0.43
C LEU A 245 6.12 -0.73 -0.62
N GLU A 246 5.88 -1.68 -1.51
CA GLU A 246 4.55 -2.26 -1.71
C GLU A 246 4.07 -3.03 -0.47
N ALA A 247 4.94 -3.78 0.21
CA ALA A 247 4.59 -4.43 1.47
C ALA A 247 4.29 -3.44 2.59
N ILE A 248 5.04 -2.34 2.67
CA ILE A 248 4.78 -1.25 3.62
C ILE A 248 3.44 -0.57 3.31
N ASP A 249 3.17 -0.26 2.04
CA ASP A 249 1.91 0.33 1.60
C ASP A 249 0.73 -0.60 1.90
N ALA A 250 0.91 -1.91 1.78
CA ALA A 250 -0.09 -2.90 2.14
C ALA A 250 -0.16 -3.22 3.65
N ARG A 251 0.58 -2.49 4.50
CA ARG A 251 0.68 -2.73 5.95
C ARG A 251 1.13 -4.14 6.35
N ARG A 252 1.79 -4.88 5.44
CA ARG A 252 2.29 -6.24 5.69
C ARG A 252 3.59 -6.20 6.49
N PHE A 253 3.48 -5.81 7.75
CA PHE A 253 4.60 -5.68 8.66
C PHE A 253 4.18 -5.81 10.13
N PHE A 254 5.16 -5.98 11.00
CA PHE A 254 4.96 -6.07 12.44
C PHE A 254 6.09 -5.37 13.20
N SER A 255 5.81 -5.04 14.45
CA SER A 255 6.77 -4.43 15.37
C SER A 255 7.27 -5.49 16.35
N THR A 256 8.56 -5.51 16.68
CA THR A 256 9.13 -6.49 17.60
C THR A 256 10.26 -5.92 18.45
N LEU A 257 10.37 -6.43 19.68
CA LEU A 257 11.47 -6.20 20.61
C LEU A 257 12.63 -7.21 20.41
N ASP A 258 12.43 -8.23 19.58
CA ASP A 258 13.46 -9.21 19.26
C ASP A 258 14.10 -8.92 17.88
N LYS A 259 15.31 -9.45 17.67
CA LYS A 259 16.08 -9.22 16.44
C LYS A 259 15.57 -10.00 15.23
N ASN A 260 14.89 -11.12 15.47
CA ASN A 260 14.69 -12.17 14.48
C ASN A 260 13.41 -13.01 14.68
N ILE A 261 12.43 -12.58 15.47
CA ILE A 261 11.05 -13.08 15.39
C ILE A 261 10.56 -12.96 13.94
N GLU A 262 10.03 -14.05 13.38
CA GLU A 262 9.15 -14.05 12.22
C GLU A 262 7.70 -14.18 12.69
N LEU A 263 6.79 -13.44 12.08
CA LEU A 263 5.37 -13.48 12.39
C LEU A 263 4.56 -13.39 11.10
N SER A 264 3.61 -14.31 10.93
CA SER A 264 2.54 -14.27 9.91
C SER A 264 1.20 -14.46 10.61
N PHE A 265 0.22 -13.67 10.18
CA PHE A 265 -1.13 -13.70 10.70
C PHE A 265 -2.10 -13.57 9.53
N THR A 266 -2.82 -14.65 9.24
CA THR A 266 -3.75 -14.71 8.12
C THR A 266 -5.18 -15.02 8.55
N ILE A 267 -6.14 -14.46 7.80
CA ILE A 267 -7.56 -14.82 7.85
C ILE A 267 -7.99 -15.18 6.42
N ASP A 268 -8.51 -16.39 6.24
CA ASP A 268 -8.81 -17.00 4.93
C ASP A 268 -7.63 -16.96 3.92
N GLY A 269 -6.40 -16.93 4.44
CA GLY A 269 -5.17 -16.84 3.64
C GLY A 269 -4.73 -15.41 3.29
N GLU A 270 -5.53 -14.39 3.59
CA GLU A 270 -5.14 -12.98 3.48
C GLU A 270 -4.28 -12.59 4.67
N GLU A 271 -3.12 -11.95 4.41
CA GLU A 271 -2.09 -11.65 5.41
C GLU A 271 -2.38 -10.36 6.21
N MET A 272 -1.68 -10.18 7.32
CA MET A 272 -1.74 -8.96 8.14
C MET A 272 -1.66 -7.69 7.28
N GLY A 273 -2.47 -6.68 7.58
CA GLY A 273 -2.58 -5.47 6.76
C GLY A 273 -3.71 -5.51 5.73
N SER A 274 -4.26 -6.68 5.42
CA SER A 274 -5.41 -6.81 4.51
C SER A 274 -6.70 -6.21 5.08
N VAL A 275 -7.59 -5.84 4.15
CA VAL A 275 -8.98 -5.44 4.42
C VAL A 275 -9.89 -6.47 3.76
N MET A 276 -10.87 -6.99 4.49
CA MET A 276 -11.72 -8.09 4.04
C MET A 276 -13.17 -7.89 4.48
N ASP A 277 -14.10 -8.53 3.77
CA ASP A 277 -15.51 -8.55 4.15
C ASP A 277 -15.73 -9.30 5.46
N ALA A 278 -16.64 -8.82 6.30
CA ALA A 278 -17.06 -9.50 7.51
C ALA A 278 -17.71 -10.86 7.21
N GLY A 279 -17.32 -11.90 7.95
CA GLY A 279 -17.75 -13.27 7.68
C GLY A 279 -17.29 -14.27 8.74
N THR A 280 -17.26 -15.54 8.36
CA THR A 280 -16.69 -16.61 9.17
C THR A 280 -15.58 -17.26 8.36
N TYR A 281 -14.36 -17.21 8.90
CA TYR A 281 -13.14 -17.58 8.20
C TYR A 281 -12.22 -18.41 9.06
N ASP A 282 -11.30 -19.11 8.41
CA ASP A 282 -10.20 -19.79 9.07
C ASP A 282 -9.11 -18.75 9.40
N LEU A 283 -8.67 -18.73 10.65
CA LEU A 283 -7.56 -17.95 11.15
C LEU A 283 -6.32 -18.85 11.22
N ARG A 284 -5.16 -18.28 10.89
CA ARG A 284 -3.87 -18.96 11.02
C ARG A 284 -2.79 -17.98 11.48
N ILE A 285 -2.04 -18.38 12.51
CA ILE A 285 -0.91 -17.65 13.07
C ILE A 285 0.32 -18.56 12.96
N GLU A 286 1.40 -18.04 12.43
CA GLU A 286 2.70 -18.68 12.41
C GLU A 286 3.72 -17.73 13.03
N ALA A 287 4.40 -18.17 14.08
CA ALA A 287 5.55 -17.46 14.63
C ALA A 287 6.76 -18.39 14.57
N ASP A 288 7.95 -17.83 14.39
CA ASP A 288 9.22 -18.55 14.42
C ASP A 288 10.28 -17.67 15.06
N ASP A 289 11.12 -18.25 15.93
CA ASP A 289 12.37 -17.65 16.32
C ASP A 289 13.54 -18.57 15.92
N ALA A 290 14.30 -18.10 14.93
CA ALA A 290 15.49 -18.79 14.42
C ALA A 290 16.57 -19.12 15.48
N ASN A 291 16.51 -18.52 16.67
CA ASN A 291 17.45 -18.73 17.77
C ASN A 291 16.98 -19.78 18.82
N THR A 292 15.82 -20.43 18.62
CA THR A 292 15.20 -21.49 19.45
C THR A 292 14.61 -21.04 20.79
N GLU A 293 14.19 -19.78 20.89
CA GLU A 293 13.41 -19.31 22.03
C GLU A 293 11.92 -19.62 21.89
N ASP A 294 11.34 -20.22 22.93
CA ASP A 294 9.95 -20.62 22.95
C ASP A 294 9.02 -19.39 23.08
N PHE A 295 7.95 -19.38 22.30
CA PHE A 295 6.82 -18.47 22.49
C PHE A 295 5.99 -18.97 23.68
N SER A 296 6.05 -18.22 24.79
CA SER A 296 5.33 -18.53 26.01
C SER A 296 3.83 -18.24 25.89
N LYS A 297 3.45 -17.26 25.05
CA LYS A 297 2.07 -16.78 24.92
C LYS A 297 1.81 -16.18 23.54
N ILE A 298 0.63 -16.44 22.99
CA ILE A 298 0.09 -15.80 21.78
C ILE A 298 -1.31 -15.30 22.12
N GLU A 299 -1.60 -14.04 21.80
CA GLU A 299 -2.88 -13.37 22.07
C GLU A 299 -3.48 -12.85 20.76
N LEU A 300 -4.72 -13.23 20.47
CA LEU A 300 -5.53 -12.61 19.42
C LEU A 300 -6.26 -11.42 20.04
N TYR A 301 -6.03 -10.24 19.49
CA TYR A 301 -6.77 -9.04 19.84
C TYR A 301 -7.88 -8.82 18.83
N LYS A 302 -9.05 -8.42 19.34
CA LYS A 302 -10.20 -7.92 18.58
C LYS A 302 -10.57 -6.55 19.12
N ASN A 303 -10.56 -5.53 18.27
CA ASN A 303 -10.97 -4.18 18.64
C ASN A 303 -10.27 -3.64 19.92
N GLY A 304 -8.96 -3.91 20.05
CA GLY A 304 -8.14 -3.50 21.18
C GLY A 304 -8.30 -4.34 22.45
N ALA A 305 -9.11 -5.40 22.43
CA ALA A 305 -9.28 -6.31 23.56
C ALA A 305 -8.83 -7.72 23.22
N VAL A 306 -8.27 -8.45 24.19
CA VAL A 306 -7.91 -9.87 24.01
C VAL A 306 -9.18 -10.70 23.79
N GLU A 307 -9.29 -11.33 22.62
CA GLU A 307 -10.36 -12.26 22.23
C GLU A 307 -10.00 -13.69 22.61
N ASP A 308 -8.77 -14.11 22.34
CA ASP A 308 -8.27 -15.45 22.70
C ASP A 308 -6.78 -15.43 23.08
N THR A 309 -6.34 -16.48 23.78
CA THR A 309 -4.98 -16.65 24.28
C THR A 309 -4.54 -18.11 24.22
N TRP A 310 -3.37 -18.34 23.64
CA TRP A 310 -2.70 -19.64 23.58
C TRP A 310 -1.36 -19.60 24.31
N TYR A 311 -0.93 -20.75 24.84
CA TYR A 311 0.35 -20.93 25.53
C TYR A 311 1.11 -22.09 24.88
N PRO A 312 1.72 -21.87 23.69
CA PRO A 312 2.31 -22.96 22.93
C PRO A 312 3.53 -23.57 23.65
N ASN A 313 4.42 -22.74 24.22
CA ASN A 313 5.73 -23.18 24.72
C ASN A 313 6.49 -23.95 23.63
N ASP A 314 6.63 -23.30 22.48
CA ASP A 314 7.21 -23.83 21.24
C ASP A 314 7.93 -22.69 20.52
N ASP A 315 9.03 -22.96 19.82
CA ASP A 315 9.83 -21.96 19.10
C ASP A 315 9.31 -21.69 17.68
N ASN A 316 8.38 -22.52 17.18
CA ASN A 316 7.73 -22.34 15.87
C ASN A 316 6.22 -22.68 15.87
N PRO A 317 5.42 -22.06 16.76
CA PRO A 317 4.02 -22.41 16.90
C PRO A 317 3.20 -22.07 15.66
N ILE A 318 2.36 -23.02 15.27
CA ILE A 318 1.32 -22.84 14.26
C ILE A 318 -0.03 -22.97 14.96
N ILE A 319 -0.76 -21.86 15.05
CA ILE A 319 -2.12 -21.82 15.60
C ILE A 319 -3.11 -21.70 14.44
N THR A 320 -4.18 -22.48 14.50
CA THR A 320 -5.32 -22.36 13.57
C THR A 320 -6.61 -22.34 14.36
N ASP A 321 -7.51 -21.44 14.01
CA ASP A 321 -8.84 -21.35 14.61
C ASP A 321 -9.89 -20.93 13.56
N THR A 322 -11.15 -20.83 13.97
CA THR A 322 -12.23 -20.24 13.16
C THR A 322 -12.74 -19.00 13.89
N ILE A 323 -12.76 -17.87 13.19
CA ILE A 323 -13.26 -16.61 13.73
C ILE A 323 -14.56 -16.19 13.03
N THR A 324 -15.41 -15.50 13.76
CA THR A 324 -16.58 -14.82 13.18
C THR A 324 -16.43 -13.33 13.42
N THR A 325 -16.54 -12.58 12.34
CA THR A 325 -16.25 -11.15 12.30
C THR A 325 -17.48 -10.34 11.96
N SER A 326 -17.42 -9.05 12.24
CA SER A 326 -18.46 -8.06 11.98
C SER A 326 -17.83 -6.83 11.35
N ASP A 327 -18.65 -6.01 10.68
CA ASP A 327 -18.25 -4.71 10.17
C ASP A 327 -17.52 -3.88 11.23
N GLY A 328 -16.38 -3.30 10.85
CA GLY A 328 -15.55 -2.48 11.70
C GLY A 328 -14.73 -3.26 12.72
N ASP A 329 -14.79 -4.59 12.73
CA ASP A 329 -13.85 -5.38 13.51
C ASP A 329 -12.44 -5.24 12.94
N TYR A 330 -11.44 -5.14 13.81
CA TYR A 330 -10.05 -5.38 13.43
C TYR A 330 -9.43 -6.40 14.37
N PHE A 331 -8.49 -7.18 13.83
CA PHE A 331 -7.79 -8.22 14.55
C PHE A 331 -6.28 -8.06 14.39
N TYR A 332 -5.51 -8.25 15.44
CA TYR A 332 -4.06 -8.36 15.37
C TYR A 332 -3.54 -9.37 16.38
N ILE A 333 -2.31 -9.82 16.17
CA ILE A 333 -1.66 -10.80 17.03
C ILE A 333 -0.59 -10.11 17.86
N LYS A 334 -0.53 -10.49 19.14
CA LYS A 334 0.65 -10.28 19.96
C LYS A 334 1.25 -11.62 20.37
N VAL A 335 2.55 -11.77 20.22
CA VAL A 335 3.32 -12.91 20.70
C VAL A 335 4.28 -12.45 21.80
N THR A 336 4.50 -13.30 22.80
CA THR A 336 5.45 -13.08 23.89
C THR A 336 6.35 -14.31 24.01
N GLN A 337 7.66 -14.09 24.03
CA GLN A 337 8.68 -15.11 24.23
C GLN A 337 8.91 -15.39 25.73
N ASP A 338 9.80 -16.32 26.06
CA ASP A 338 10.08 -16.73 27.44
C ASP A 338 10.94 -15.69 28.21
N ASP A 339 11.81 -14.96 27.52
CA ASP A 339 12.63 -13.88 28.06
C ASP A 339 11.87 -12.55 28.24
N GLY A 340 10.69 -12.46 27.63
CA GLY A 340 9.77 -11.33 27.71
C GLY A 340 9.74 -10.45 26.46
N ASP A 341 10.55 -10.73 25.43
CA ASP A 341 10.45 -10.02 24.16
C ASP A 341 9.12 -10.32 23.47
N GLU A 342 8.59 -9.31 22.77
CA GLU A 342 7.26 -9.33 22.20
C GLU A 342 7.29 -8.92 20.72
N ALA A 343 6.28 -9.36 19.97
CA ALA A 343 5.96 -8.81 18.66
C ALA A 343 4.45 -8.59 18.49
N ILE A 344 4.08 -7.53 17.77
CA ILE A 344 2.70 -7.13 17.48
C ILE A 344 2.55 -7.00 15.96
N SER A 345 1.64 -7.77 15.37
CA SER A 345 1.32 -7.72 13.94
C SER A 345 0.56 -6.45 13.57
N SER A 346 0.63 -6.05 12.31
CA SER A 346 -0.41 -5.18 11.74
C SER A 346 -1.80 -5.83 11.84
N PRO A 347 -2.88 -5.03 11.84
CA PRO A 347 -4.23 -5.58 11.89
C PRO A 347 -4.71 -6.11 10.55
N ILE A 348 -5.61 -7.07 10.57
CA ILE A 348 -6.54 -7.35 9.47
C ILE A 348 -7.86 -6.66 9.81
N PHE A 349 -8.39 -5.89 8.86
CA PHE A 349 -9.60 -5.08 9.04
C PHE A 349 -10.80 -5.75 8.37
N MET A 350 -11.94 -5.68 9.04
CA MET A 350 -13.21 -6.22 8.56
C MET A 350 -14.13 -5.08 8.17
N THR A 351 -14.59 -5.10 6.94
CA THR A 351 -15.57 -4.15 6.43
C THR A 351 -16.94 -4.81 6.34
N GLY A 352 -17.98 -4.02 6.56
CA GLY A 352 -19.38 -4.47 6.60
C GLY A 352 -19.99 -4.76 5.25
N GLU A 353 -19.18 -5.01 4.24
CA GLU A 353 -19.68 -5.36 2.93
C GLU A 353 -20.05 -6.84 2.91
N SER A 354 -21.20 -7.14 3.51
CA SER A 354 -21.91 -8.35 3.11
C SER A 354 -22.25 -8.19 1.63
N GLN A 355 -21.60 -8.96 0.74
CA GLN A 355 -22.02 -9.23 -0.65
C GLN A 355 -23.15 -8.31 -1.15
N GLY A 356 -22.81 -7.07 -1.52
CA GLY A 356 -23.75 -6.08 -2.06
C GLY A 356 -23.48 -4.62 -1.65
N SER A 357 -22.84 -3.89 -2.57
CA SER A 357 -22.83 -2.43 -2.75
C SER A 357 -21.93 -1.57 -1.87
N GLY A 358 -20.63 -1.86 -1.92
CA GLY A 358 -19.58 -0.85 -1.79
C GLY A 358 -19.50 0.07 -2.99
N SER A 359 -18.82 1.20 -2.86
CA SER A 359 -18.45 2.05 -4.01
C SER A 359 -16.97 2.36 -3.96
N GLY A 360 -16.21 1.99 -4.98
CA GLY A 360 -14.78 2.25 -5.08
C GLY A 360 -14.45 3.30 -6.13
N SER A 361 -13.26 3.88 -6.02
CA SER A 361 -12.67 4.70 -7.08
C SER A 361 -11.20 4.38 -7.25
N ILE A 362 -10.72 4.33 -8.50
CA ILE A 362 -9.31 4.21 -8.81
C ILE A 362 -8.86 5.36 -9.71
N SER A 363 -7.62 5.80 -9.49
CA SER A 363 -6.92 6.77 -10.33
C SER A 363 -5.52 6.22 -10.61
N LYS A 364 -5.26 5.84 -11.87
CA LYS A 364 -4.03 5.12 -12.26
C LYS A 364 -3.41 5.77 -13.49
N ARG A 365 -2.16 6.22 -13.34
CA ARG A 365 -1.37 6.77 -14.45
C ARG A 365 -0.59 5.65 -15.14
N ILE A 366 -0.27 5.83 -16.42
CA ILE A 366 0.71 4.99 -17.12
C ILE A 366 2.00 4.90 -16.28
N ALA A 367 2.42 3.67 -15.97
CA ALA A 367 3.50 3.41 -15.01
C ALA A 367 4.88 3.30 -15.67
N THR A 368 4.94 2.88 -16.93
CA THR A 368 6.18 2.68 -17.69
C THR A 368 6.01 3.07 -19.16
N GLY A 369 7.11 3.31 -19.87
CA GLY A 369 7.06 3.65 -21.31
C GLY A 369 6.61 2.51 -22.21
N ASP A 370 6.66 1.26 -21.73
CA ASP A 370 6.13 0.12 -22.50
C ASP A 370 4.60 -0.02 -22.37
N ASP A 371 3.96 0.84 -21.58
CA ASP A 371 2.52 0.83 -21.32
C ASP A 371 1.75 1.88 -22.15
N ASP A 372 2.41 2.79 -22.87
CA ASP A 372 1.77 3.68 -23.83
C ASP A 372 2.50 3.74 -25.19
N VAL A 373 1.92 3.08 -26.18
CA VAL A 373 2.63 2.74 -27.42
C VAL A 373 1.85 3.16 -28.65
N GLU A 374 2.59 3.40 -29.73
CA GLU A 374 2.01 3.62 -31.04
C GLU A 374 2.35 2.46 -31.97
N GLN A 375 1.40 2.06 -32.80
CA GLN A 375 1.62 1.05 -33.82
C GLN A 375 1.27 1.59 -35.19
N TYR A 376 2.21 1.55 -36.14
CA TYR A 376 1.94 1.96 -37.51
C TYR A 376 0.84 1.08 -38.12
N GLN A 377 -0.18 1.70 -38.72
CA GLN A 377 -1.25 0.98 -39.38
C GLN A 377 -0.73 0.20 -40.60
N THR A 378 0.26 0.76 -41.30
CA THR A 378 0.94 0.08 -42.41
C THR A 378 2.21 -0.60 -41.89
N GLY A 379 2.30 -1.92 -42.07
CA GLY A 379 3.48 -2.70 -41.68
C GLY A 379 3.54 -3.12 -40.20
N GLY A 380 2.69 -2.55 -39.33
CA GLY A 380 2.52 -3.02 -37.96
C GLY A 380 3.71 -2.75 -37.04
N THR A 381 4.63 -1.87 -37.43
CA THR A 381 5.79 -1.51 -36.59
C THR A 381 5.32 -0.90 -35.28
N MET A 382 5.83 -1.42 -34.17
CA MET A 382 5.62 -0.87 -32.83
C MET A 382 6.62 0.25 -32.55
N TYR A 383 6.13 1.35 -32.02
CA TYR A 383 6.93 2.47 -31.54
C TYR A 383 6.66 2.65 -30.05
N MET A 384 7.61 2.17 -29.25
CA MET A 384 7.48 1.92 -27.81
C MET A 384 8.07 3.03 -26.94
N ASN A 385 8.66 4.05 -27.56
CA ASN A 385 9.49 5.02 -26.85
C ASN A 385 9.38 6.41 -27.48
N SER A 386 8.21 6.71 -28.06
CA SER A 386 7.90 8.04 -28.56
C SER A 386 7.81 9.01 -27.39
N SER A 387 8.20 10.27 -27.56
CA SER A 387 8.01 11.29 -26.51
C SER A 387 6.56 11.77 -26.42
N ASP A 388 5.81 11.54 -27.48
CA ASP A 388 4.44 11.97 -27.72
C ASP A 388 3.57 10.77 -28.14
N LEU A 389 2.27 10.89 -27.89
CA LEU A 389 1.24 9.98 -28.39
C LEU A 389 0.39 10.71 -29.43
N GLU A 390 0.59 10.38 -30.70
CA GLU A 390 -0.29 10.82 -31.76
C GLU A 390 -1.56 9.98 -31.74
N LEU A 391 -2.66 10.58 -31.31
CA LEU A 391 -3.98 9.95 -31.36
C LEU A 391 -4.45 9.88 -32.83
N VAL A 392 -3.95 8.83 -33.48
CA VAL A 392 -4.12 8.34 -34.84
C VAL A 392 -3.12 8.84 -35.87
N TYR A 393 -3.03 10.13 -36.20
CA TYR A 393 -2.24 10.57 -37.36
C TYR A 393 -0.95 11.26 -36.95
N ASP A 394 0.20 10.66 -37.29
CA ASP A 394 1.50 11.33 -37.30
C ASP A 394 1.83 11.79 -38.72
N GLY A 395 2.16 13.07 -38.89
CA GLY A 395 2.45 13.66 -40.20
C GLY A 395 3.55 12.97 -41.02
N SER A 396 4.54 12.36 -40.36
CA SER A 396 5.68 11.66 -40.97
C SER A 396 5.51 10.14 -41.02
N LYS A 397 4.78 9.54 -40.08
CA LYS A 397 4.60 8.08 -39.95
C LYS A 397 3.26 7.58 -40.52
N GLY A 398 2.30 8.48 -40.73
CA GLY A 398 0.95 8.18 -41.21
C GLY A 398 0.01 7.78 -40.06
N ASN A 399 -1.02 6.99 -40.38
CA ASN A 399 -1.95 6.52 -39.35
C ASN A 399 -1.32 5.45 -38.44
N GLN A 400 -1.66 5.53 -37.16
CA GLN A 400 -1.30 4.64 -36.06
C GLN A 400 -2.54 4.11 -35.32
N TYR A 401 -2.32 3.04 -34.58
CA TYR A 401 -3.16 2.61 -33.47
C TYR A 401 -2.42 2.89 -32.18
N VAL A 402 -3.10 3.46 -31.19
CA VAL A 402 -2.51 3.77 -29.88
C VAL A 402 -2.97 2.71 -28.89
N GLY A 403 -2.04 2.17 -28.10
CA GLY A 403 -2.30 1.25 -27.01
C GLY A 403 -1.91 1.88 -25.68
N LEU A 404 -2.80 1.81 -24.69
CA LEU A 404 -2.57 2.31 -23.33
C LEU A 404 -2.84 1.18 -22.34
N ARG A 405 -1.90 0.87 -21.46
CA ARG A 405 -2.02 -0.17 -20.45
C ARG A 405 -1.95 0.44 -19.06
N PHE A 406 -2.96 0.15 -18.23
CA PHE A 406 -3.00 0.57 -16.85
C PHE A 406 -2.88 -0.66 -15.96
N THR A 407 -1.95 -0.62 -15.00
CA THR A 407 -1.59 -1.79 -14.20
C THR A 407 -2.09 -1.72 -12.76
N GLY A 408 -2.32 -2.88 -12.13
CA GLY A 408 -2.69 -2.97 -10.72
C GLY A 408 -4.05 -2.34 -10.44
N LEU A 409 -5.06 -2.68 -11.26
CA LEU A 409 -6.40 -2.09 -11.11
C LEU A 409 -7.17 -2.85 -10.02
N ASN A 410 -7.23 -2.26 -8.84
CA ASN A 410 -7.95 -2.81 -7.69
C ASN A 410 -9.47 -2.62 -7.86
N ILE A 411 -10.04 -3.32 -8.84
CA ILE A 411 -11.46 -3.37 -9.14
C ILE A 411 -11.92 -4.82 -8.97
N PRO A 412 -12.90 -5.12 -8.10
CA PRO A 412 -13.44 -6.46 -7.97
C PRO A 412 -14.09 -6.94 -9.27
N GLN A 413 -14.08 -8.25 -9.44
CA GLN A 413 -14.78 -8.89 -10.55
C GLN A 413 -16.28 -8.64 -10.48
N GLY A 414 -16.86 -8.23 -11.60
CA GLY A 414 -18.29 -7.97 -11.73
C GLY A 414 -18.78 -6.71 -11.01
N ALA A 415 -17.87 -5.86 -10.51
CA ALA A 415 -18.24 -4.56 -9.97
C ALA A 415 -18.97 -3.74 -11.07
N THR A 416 -20.05 -3.06 -10.69
CA THR A 416 -20.79 -2.14 -11.56
C THR A 416 -20.01 -0.85 -11.73
N ILE A 417 -19.46 -0.59 -12.91
CA ILE A 417 -18.73 0.64 -13.22
C ILE A 417 -19.72 1.80 -13.32
N THR A 418 -19.57 2.80 -12.46
CA THR A 418 -20.43 3.98 -12.40
C THR A 418 -19.90 5.14 -13.24
N SER A 419 -18.59 5.22 -13.44
CA SER A 419 -17.95 6.10 -14.42
C SER A 419 -16.55 5.61 -14.75
N ALA A 420 -16.07 5.87 -15.96
CA ALA A 420 -14.67 5.64 -16.34
C ALA A 420 -14.21 6.69 -17.35
N SER A 421 -13.00 7.23 -17.24
CA SER A 421 -12.45 8.16 -18.23
C SER A 421 -10.93 8.14 -18.26
N ILE A 422 -10.35 8.53 -19.40
CA ILE A 422 -8.92 8.77 -19.53
C ILE A 422 -8.69 10.27 -19.70
N GLN A 423 -7.86 10.85 -18.84
CA GLN A 423 -7.40 12.23 -18.93
C GLN A 423 -6.05 12.28 -19.65
N PHE A 424 -5.99 13.02 -20.75
CA PHE A 424 -4.75 13.32 -21.46
C PHE A 424 -4.21 14.71 -21.10
N THR A 425 -2.91 14.90 -21.32
CA THR A 425 -2.24 16.22 -21.27
C THR A 425 -1.75 16.57 -22.67
N VAL A 426 -2.00 17.79 -23.13
CA VAL A 426 -1.58 18.25 -24.47
C VAL A 426 -0.05 18.38 -24.53
N ASP A 427 0.59 17.68 -25.46
CA ASP A 427 2.00 17.91 -25.82
C ASP A 427 2.12 18.91 -26.97
N GLU A 428 1.35 18.70 -28.05
CA GLU A 428 1.31 19.62 -29.19
C GLU A 428 -0.10 20.12 -29.52
N THR A 429 -0.17 21.30 -30.15
CA THR A 429 -1.45 21.90 -30.49
C THR A 429 -1.96 21.42 -31.85
N ASN A 430 -3.12 20.78 -31.90
CA ASN A 430 -3.78 20.37 -33.13
C ASN A 430 -5.23 20.87 -33.16
N THR A 431 -5.64 21.40 -34.31
CA THR A 431 -6.98 21.99 -34.53
C THR A 431 -7.82 21.25 -35.56
N GLY A 432 -7.24 20.24 -36.22
CA GLY A 432 -7.93 19.43 -37.21
C GLY A 432 -9.12 18.68 -36.63
N THR A 433 -10.06 18.32 -37.50
CA THR A 433 -11.16 17.42 -37.11
C THR A 433 -10.58 16.04 -36.79
N THR A 434 -10.89 15.55 -35.59
CA THR A 434 -10.42 14.26 -35.07
C THR A 434 -11.60 13.46 -34.60
N ASN A 435 -11.67 12.19 -35.01
CA ASN A 435 -12.70 11.24 -34.60
C ASN A 435 -12.04 9.94 -34.22
N LEU A 436 -12.20 9.55 -32.97
CA LEU A 436 -11.55 8.43 -32.33
C LEU A 436 -12.59 7.39 -31.91
N THR A 437 -12.16 6.15 -31.84
CA THR A 437 -12.89 5.02 -31.28
C THR A 437 -11.99 4.38 -30.23
N ILE A 438 -12.53 4.25 -29.03
CA ILE A 438 -11.85 3.68 -27.86
C ILE A 438 -12.53 2.36 -27.52
N LYS A 439 -11.73 1.30 -27.40
CA LYS A 439 -12.11 -0.04 -26.96
C LYS A 439 -11.12 -0.50 -25.90
N ALA A 440 -11.45 -1.52 -25.12
CA ALA A 440 -10.48 -2.22 -24.31
C ALA A 440 -10.05 -3.53 -24.98
N GLU A 441 -8.93 -4.11 -24.55
CA GLU A 441 -8.57 -5.49 -24.86
C GLU A 441 -9.52 -6.44 -24.11
N ASP A 442 -10.05 -7.43 -24.83
CA ASP A 442 -10.94 -8.46 -24.28
C ASP A 442 -10.11 -9.59 -23.64
N THR A 443 -9.48 -9.31 -22.50
CA THR A 443 -8.63 -10.24 -21.74
C THR A 443 -8.82 -10.04 -20.23
N ASP A 444 -8.49 -11.07 -19.46
CA ASP A 444 -8.64 -11.06 -17.99
C ASP A 444 -7.56 -10.20 -17.33
N ASP A 445 -6.30 -10.38 -17.74
CA ASP A 445 -5.14 -9.62 -17.28
C ASP A 445 -4.29 -9.28 -18.51
N ALA A 446 -4.15 -7.99 -18.81
CA ALA A 446 -3.53 -7.52 -20.04
C ALA A 446 -2.00 -7.59 -19.94
N ALA A 447 -1.37 -8.34 -20.85
CA ALA A 447 0.08 -8.38 -20.94
C ALA A 447 0.67 -7.04 -21.41
N ALA A 448 1.89 -6.73 -20.96
CA ALA A 448 2.67 -5.59 -21.44
C ALA A 448 2.82 -5.59 -22.98
N PHE A 449 2.92 -4.41 -23.59
CA PHE A 449 3.19 -4.33 -25.02
C PHE A 449 4.61 -4.82 -25.32
N THR A 450 4.81 -5.34 -26.53
CA THR A 450 6.12 -5.81 -26.99
C THR A 450 6.45 -5.21 -28.34
N THR A 451 7.72 -5.30 -28.74
CA THR A 451 8.20 -4.87 -30.06
C THR A 451 7.72 -5.76 -31.23
N SER A 452 6.93 -6.81 -30.94
CA SER A 452 6.37 -7.68 -31.98
C SER A 452 5.43 -6.88 -32.88
N SER A 453 5.57 -7.03 -34.20
CA SER A 453 4.70 -6.31 -35.13
C SER A 453 3.23 -6.65 -34.88
N TYR A 454 2.36 -5.63 -35.02
CA TYR A 454 0.92 -5.74 -34.84
C TYR A 454 0.46 -6.02 -33.39
N ASN A 455 1.29 -5.75 -32.37
CA ASN A 455 0.97 -6.06 -30.98
C ASN A 455 -0.19 -5.24 -30.37
N VAL A 456 -0.54 -4.09 -30.94
CA VAL A 456 -1.79 -3.38 -30.60
C VAL A 456 -2.95 -3.97 -31.41
N SER A 457 -2.85 -3.99 -32.74
CA SER A 457 -3.99 -4.31 -33.61
C SER A 457 -4.42 -5.78 -33.61
N ASN A 458 -3.57 -6.69 -33.14
CA ASN A 458 -3.92 -8.11 -33.02
C ASN A 458 -4.60 -8.46 -31.70
N ARG A 459 -4.64 -7.53 -30.73
CA ARG A 459 -5.38 -7.74 -29.49
C ARG A 459 -6.86 -7.84 -29.82
N THR A 460 -7.51 -8.89 -29.29
CA THR A 460 -8.97 -9.00 -29.38
C THR A 460 -9.55 -7.89 -28.51
N THR A 461 -10.59 -7.23 -28.98
CA THR A 461 -11.15 -6.06 -28.29
C THR A 461 -12.57 -6.30 -27.84
N THR A 462 -12.97 -5.55 -26.83
CA THR A 462 -14.35 -5.49 -26.34
C THR A 462 -15.32 -5.22 -27.49
N SER A 463 -16.53 -5.75 -27.36
CA SER A 463 -17.66 -5.44 -28.23
C SER A 463 -18.11 -4.00 -28.05
N GLU A 464 -18.19 -3.53 -26.81
CA GLU A 464 -18.47 -2.15 -26.44
C GLU A 464 -17.34 -1.22 -26.87
N TYR A 465 -17.72 0.00 -27.23
CA TYR A 465 -16.79 1.03 -27.69
C TYR A 465 -17.37 2.43 -27.50
N VAL A 466 -16.48 3.40 -27.34
CA VAL A 466 -16.84 4.81 -27.22
C VAL A 466 -16.31 5.58 -28.42
N SER A 467 -17.17 6.38 -29.04
CA SER A 467 -16.78 7.34 -30.08
C SER A 467 -16.43 8.68 -29.43
N TRP A 468 -15.27 9.24 -29.75
CA TRP A 468 -14.80 10.51 -29.21
C TRP A 468 -14.37 11.47 -30.33
N SER A 469 -14.97 12.66 -30.35
CA SER A 469 -14.55 13.74 -31.23
C SER A 469 -13.95 14.87 -30.37
N PRO A 470 -12.66 14.79 -30.00
CA PRO A 470 -12.05 15.78 -29.10
C PRO A 470 -12.10 17.19 -29.69
N ALA A 471 -12.33 18.17 -28.82
CA ALA A 471 -12.17 19.58 -29.17
C ALA A 471 -10.75 19.88 -29.65
N SER A 472 -10.53 21.05 -30.25
CA SER A 472 -9.18 21.47 -30.64
C SER A 472 -8.29 21.64 -29.41
N TRP A 473 -7.07 21.12 -29.47
CA TRP A 473 -6.09 21.30 -28.41
C TRP A 473 -5.20 22.48 -28.78
N THR A 474 -5.38 23.61 -28.10
CA THR A 474 -4.76 24.89 -28.49
C THR A 474 -3.73 25.42 -27.49
N SER A 475 -3.46 24.67 -26.43
CA SER A 475 -2.49 25.04 -25.39
C SER A 475 -1.75 23.81 -24.92
N VAL A 476 -0.42 23.82 -25.06
CA VAL A 476 0.47 22.81 -24.48
C VAL A 476 0.32 22.78 -22.96
N GLY A 477 0.39 21.59 -22.37
CA GLY A 477 0.19 21.35 -20.94
C GLY A 477 -1.27 21.42 -20.47
N ALA A 478 -2.24 21.64 -21.36
CA ALA A 478 -3.65 21.61 -20.96
C ALA A 478 -4.07 20.17 -20.64
N ALA A 479 -4.76 19.99 -19.51
CA ALA A 479 -5.34 18.72 -19.07
C ALA A 479 -6.72 19.00 -18.46
N GLY A 480 -7.66 19.45 -19.29
CA GLY A 480 -9.02 19.79 -18.88
C GLY A 480 -10.07 18.90 -19.54
N ALA A 481 -11.33 19.32 -19.46
CA ALA A 481 -12.47 18.59 -20.02
C ALA A 481 -12.35 18.32 -21.53
N ASP A 482 -11.66 19.19 -22.28
CA ASP A 482 -11.43 19.03 -23.73
C ASP A 482 -10.41 17.92 -24.06
N GLN A 483 -9.62 17.49 -23.08
CA GLN A 483 -8.62 16.42 -23.17
C GLN A 483 -9.06 15.14 -22.44
N LYS A 484 -10.26 15.13 -21.85
CA LYS A 484 -10.83 13.96 -21.18
C LYS A 484 -11.71 13.18 -22.15
N THR A 485 -11.62 11.85 -22.14
CA THR A 485 -12.53 11.01 -22.94
C THR A 485 -13.98 11.16 -22.47
N PRO A 486 -14.97 10.80 -23.30
CA PRO A 486 -16.32 10.51 -22.80
C PRO A 486 -16.27 9.32 -21.83
N ASP A 487 -17.37 9.09 -21.14
CA ASP A 487 -17.50 7.97 -20.20
C ASP A 487 -17.26 6.62 -20.91
N LEU A 488 -16.33 5.84 -20.35
CA LEU A 488 -15.87 4.53 -20.81
C LEU A 488 -16.48 3.40 -19.99
N SER A 489 -17.44 3.69 -19.11
CA SER A 489 -18.03 2.73 -18.17
C SER A 489 -18.43 1.40 -18.82
N ASP A 490 -19.18 1.43 -19.93
CA ASP A 490 -19.60 0.21 -20.65
C ASP A 490 -18.40 -0.61 -21.21
N VAL A 491 -17.33 0.06 -21.64
CA VAL A 491 -16.11 -0.60 -22.14
C VAL A 491 -15.35 -1.28 -21.00
N VAL A 492 -15.24 -0.61 -19.85
CA VAL A 492 -14.61 -1.16 -18.65
C VAL A 492 -15.46 -2.29 -18.07
N GLN A 493 -16.78 -2.12 -18.06
CA GLN A 493 -17.74 -3.12 -17.58
C GLN A 493 -17.55 -4.46 -18.28
N GLU A 494 -17.41 -4.47 -19.60
CA GLU A 494 -17.20 -5.70 -20.37
C GLU A 494 -15.94 -6.46 -19.92
N VAL A 495 -14.89 -5.76 -19.50
CA VAL A 495 -13.63 -6.38 -19.04
C VAL A 495 -13.75 -6.89 -17.59
N VAL A 496 -14.31 -6.09 -16.68
CA VAL A 496 -14.42 -6.49 -15.25
C VAL A 496 -15.47 -7.57 -15.03
N ASP A 497 -16.44 -7.72 -15.94
CA ASP A 497 -17.44 -8.81 -15.94
C ASP A 497 -16.85 -10.16 -16.36
N ARG A 498 -15.63 -10.19 -16.88
CA ARG A 498 -15.00 -11.43 -17.36
C ARG A 498 -14.76 -12.37 -16.20
N THR A 499 -15.03 -13.66 -16.41
CA THR A 499 -14.94 -14.69 -15.36
C THR A 499 -13.52 -14.90 -14.81
N GLY A 500 -12.48 -14.48 -15.54
CA GLY A 500 -11.09 -14.53 -15.09
C GLY A 500 -10.55 -13.19 -14.58
N TRP A 501 -11.34 -12.11 -14.61
CA TRP A 501 -10.94 -10.84 -14.01
C TRP A 501 -10.72 -11.04 -12.50
N SER A 502 -9.70 -10.40 -11.96
CA SER A 502 -9.35 -10.39 -10.54
C SER A 502 -8.87 -8.99 -10.16
N SER A 503 -9.12 -8.58 -8.91
CA SER A 503 -8.62 -7.30 -8.40
C SER A 503 -7.09 -7.27 -8.49
N GLY A 504 -6.53 -6.18 -9.00
CA GLY A 504 -5.11 -6.03 -9.29
C GLY A 504 -4.72 -6.38 -10.73
N ASN A 505 -5.63 -6.90 -11.57
CA ASN A 505 -5.36 -7.16 -12.98
C ASN A 505 -5.11 -5.88 -13.80
N ASP A 506 -4.44 -6.04 -14.93
CA ASP A 506 -4.09 -4.96 -15.84
C ASP A 506 -5.09 -4.84 -16.98
N MET A 507 -5.37 -3.60 -17.43
CA MET A 507 -6.31 -3.33 -18.52
C MET A 507 -5.66 -2.52 -19.64
N VAL A 508 -5.92 -2.92 -20.89
CA VAL A 508 -5.47 -2.19 -22.07
C VAL A 508 -6.63 -1.49 -22.77
N PHE A 509 -6.44 -0.23 -23.15
CA PHE A 509 -7.28 0.52 -24.07
C PHE A 509 -6.59 0.67 -25.43
N ILE A 510 -7.38 0.60 -26.49
CA ILE A 510 -6.94 0.72 -27.88
C ILE A 510 -7.72 1.85 -28.54
N ILE A 511 -6.98 2.83 -29.04
CA ILE A 511 -7.52 4.01 -29.71
C ILE A 511 -7.22 3.92 -31.21
N THR A 512 -8.28 4.05 -32.00
CA THR A 512 -8.23 4.05 -33.46
C THR A 512 -9.07 5.21 -34.01
N GLY A 513 -8.99 5.54 -35.30
CA GLY A 513 -9.87 6.57 -35.87
C GLY A 513 -9.26 7.35 -37.03
N THR A 514 -9.45 8.67 -37.00
CA THR A 514 -8.95 9.63 -37.99
C THR A 514 -8.63 10.97 -37.34
N GLY A 515 -7.73 11.73 -37.95
CA GLY A 515 -7.28 13.03 -37.43
C GLY A 515 -6.15 12.88 -36.43
N GLU A 516 -5.91 13.93 -35.65
CA GLU A 516 -4.69 14.08 -34.84
C GLU A 516 -5.00 14.84 -33.55
N ARG A 517 -4.54 14.31 -32.43
CA ARG A 517 -4.33 15.02 -31.17
C ARG A 517 -3.04 14.47 -30.57
N THR A 518 -2.13 15.34 -30.17
CA THR A 518 -0.82 14.92 -29.64
C THR A 518 -0.81 15.08 -28.13
N ALA A 519 -0.74 13.96 -27.43
CA ALA A 519 -0.70 13.91 -25.97
C ALA A 519 0.72 13.60 -25.46
N GLU A 520 0.99 13.98 -24.23
CA GLU A 520 2.17 13.55 -23.50
C GLU A 520 2.16 12.02 -23.35
N SER A 521 3.27 11.37 -23.73
CA SER A 521 3.54 9.98 -23.38
C SER A 521 4.27 9.91 -22.03
N TYR A 522 4.41 8.71 -21.48
CA TYR A 522 5.28 8.44 -20.36
C TYR A 522 6.75 8.82 -20.65
N ASN A 523 7.24 8.51 -21.84
CA ASN A 523 8.62 8.81 -22.22
C ASN A 523 8.90 10.31 -22.47
N GLY A 524 7.86 11.09 -22.78
CA GLY A 524 7.94 12.55 -22.83
C GLY A 524 7.91 13.17 -21.44
N SER A 525 6.86 12.84 -20.68
CA SER A 525 6.65 13.34 -19.32
C SER A 525 5.81 12.36 -18.51
N SER A 526 6.47 11.53 -17.70
CA SER A 526 5.80 10.52 -16.87
C SER A 526 4.75 11.11 -15.91
N SER A 527 4.92 12.34 -15.44
CA SER A 527 3.93 13.03 -14.60
C SER A 527 2.70 13.52 -15.37
N ASN A 528 2.81 13.67 -16.69
CA ASN A 528 1.74 14.16 -17.58
C ASN A 528 1.11 13.07 -18.45
N ALA A 529 1.66 11.84 -18.43
CA ALA A 529 1.15 10.69 -19.15
C ALA A 529 -0.32 10.39 -18.83
N ALA A 530 -1.00 9.63 -19.68
CA ALA A 530 -2.44 9.38 -19.54
C ALA A 530 -2.82 8.86 -18.14
N LEU A 531 -3.93 9.37 -17.60
CA LEU A 531 -4.48 9.00 -16.29
C LEU A 531 -5.86 8.37 -16.47
N LEU A 532 -6.04 7.13 -16.04
CA LEU A 532 -7.33 6.43 -15.98
C LEU A 532 -8.01 6.73 -14.64
N GLU A 533 -9.24 7.20 -14.69
CA GLU A 533 -10.10 7.40 -13.52
C GLU A 533 -11.33 6.49 -13.67
N ILE A 534 -11.61 5.64 -12.68
CA ILE A 534 -12.79 4.77 -12.65
C ILE A 534 -13.47 4.90 -11.30
N THR A 535 -14.80 4.97 -11.29
CA THR A 535 -15.63 4.77 -10.10
C THR A 535 -16.53 3.56 -10.33
N TYR A 536 -16.77 2.75 -9.30
CA TYR A 536 -17.59 1.55 -9.37
C TYR A 536 -18.40 1.34 -8.10
N THR A 537 -19.37 0.44 -8.17
CA THR A 537 -20.14 -0.08 -7.03
C THR A 537 -20.21 -1.60 -7.08
N GLU A 538 -20.21 -2.27 -5.94
CA GLU A 538 -20.19 -3.73 -5.86
C GLU A 538 -21.57 -4.40 -5.81
#